data_AF-A0A452Z206-F1
#
_entry.id   AF-A0A452Z206-F1
#
_cell.length_a   1.000
_cell.length_b   1.000
_cell.length_c   1.000
_cell.angle_alpha   90.00
_cell.angle_beta   90.00
_cell.angle_gamma   90.00
#
_symmetry.space_group_name_H-M   'P 1'
#
loop_
_entity.id
_entity.type
_entity.pdbx_description
1 polymer ?
#
loop_
_entity_poly.entity_id
_entity_poly.type
_entity_poly.pdbx_seq_one_letter_code
_entity_poly.pdbx_strand_id
1 'polypeptide(L)'
;MLCRNNIDPFDEPECEARDIFVNELLCIGTGCPYSCVKRAPHAFAFADDIGTARAISQGNGDDYPVQLAVGQCPRKCIYYVTPCQRTILEEVLASILMTPWDLSEAAVLDSLTSKAMFENNRYRKPKREAKSSSDYVDWM
;
A
#
# COMPACT_ATOMS: atom_id res chain seq x y z
N MET A 1 -8.30 10.80 -7.43
CA MET A 1 -7.17 9.94 -7.80
C MET A 1 -7.67 9.05 -8.93
N LEU A 2 -7.19 9.25 -10.16
CA LEU A 2 -7.73 8.53 -11.32
C LEU A 2 -6.88 7.30 -11.57
N CYS A 3 -7.33 6.16 -11.06
CA CYS A 3 -6.92 4.87 -11.60
C CYS A 3 -7.26 4.92 -13.10
N ARG A 4 -6.27 4.73 -13.96
CA ARG A 4 -6.43 4.90 -15.41
C ARG A 4 -7.60 4.04 -15.85
N ASN A 5 -8.63 4.69 -16.42
CA ASN A 5 -9.85 4.02 -16.86
C ASN A 5 -9.48 2.79 -17.71
N ASN A 6 -9.94 1.61 -17.26
CA ASN A 6 -9.80 0.27 -17.88
C ASN A 6 -8.54 -0.57 -17.65
N ILE A 7 -7.60 -0.19 -16.78
CA ILE A 7 -6.45 -1.06 -16.47
C ILE A 7 -6.54 -1.53 -15.01
N ASP A 8 -6.52 -2.84 -14.78
CA ASP A 8 -6.48 -3.42 -13.43
C ASP A 8 -5.16 -3.03 -12.75
N PRO A 9 -5.17 -2.23 -11.66
CA PRO A 9 -3.94 -1.79 -10.98
C PRO A 9 -3.19 -2.95 -10.31
N PHE A 10 -3.80 -4.13 -10.19
CA PHE A 10 -3.13 -5.34 -9.71
C PHE A 10 -2.43 -6.12 -10.84
N ASP A 11 -2.77 -5.88 -12.12
CA ASP A 11 -2.03 -6.41 -13.28
C ASP A 11 -0.95 -5.43 -13.75
N GLU A 12 -1.31 -4.15 -13.87
CA GLU A 12 -0.40 -3.10 -14.31
C GLU A 12 -0.39 -1.95 -13.29
N PRO A 13 0.54 -1.97 -12.32
CA PRO A 13 0.64 -0.93 -11.30
C PRO A 13 0.91 0.44 -11.94
N GLU A 14 0.15 1.44 -11.50
CA GLU A 14 0.20 2.78 -12.08
C GLU A 14 1.48 3.54 -11.72
N CYS A 15 2.11 3.19 -10.59
CA CYS A 15 3.34 3.79 -10.11
C CYS A 15 4.13 2.84 -9.20
N GLU A 16 5.25 3.33 -8.67
CA GLU A 16 6.00 2.63 -7.63
C GLU A 16 5.16 2.50 -6.36
N ALA A 17 5.15 1.31 -5.76
CA ALA A 17 4.40 1.03 -4.54
C ALA A 17 5.07 1.67 -3.32
N ARG A 18 4.48 2.78 -2.86
CA ARG A 18 4.98 3.57 -1.71
C ARG A 18 3.92 3.81 -0.66
N ASP A 19 2.65 3.68 -1.05
CA ASP A 19 1.54 3.74 -0.12
C ASP A 19 1.55 2.48 0.75
N ILE A 20 1.03 2.61 1.97
CA ILE A 20 1.02 1.58 2.99
C ILE A 20 -0.42 1.15 3.19
N PHE A 21 -0.62 -0.17 3.12
CA PHE A 21 -1.87 -0.82 3.49
C PHE A 21 -1.63 -1.75 4.69
N VAL A 22 -2.53 -1.73 5.67
CA VAL A 22 -2.51 -2.67 6.81
C VAL A 22 -3.71 -3.60 6.69
N ASN A 23 -3.46 -4.90 6.55
CA ASN A 23 -4.52 -5.90 6.61
C ASN A 23 -4.90 -6.15 8.09
N GLU A 24 -5.99 -5.54 8.51
CA GLU A 24 -6.47 -5.62 9.89
C GLU A 24 -6.89 -7.04 10.30
N LEU A 25 -7.31 -7.89 9.36
CA LEU A 25 -7.69 -9.28 9.64
C LEU A 25 -6.52 -10.13 10.15
N LEU A 26 -5.30 -9.76 9.77
CA LEU A 26 -4.08 -10.46 10.18
C LEU A 26 -3.35 -9.76 11.34
N CYS A 27 -3.77 -8.54 11.68
CA CYS A 27 -3.08 -7.70 12.65
C CYS A 27 -3.29 -8.23 14.08
N ILE A 28 -2.21 -8.34 14.85
CA ILE A 28 -2.27 -8.68 16.29
C ILE A 28 -2.87 -7.54 17.11
N GLY A 29 -2.75 -6.30 16.63
CA GLY A 29 -3.20 -5.11 17.35
C GLY A 29 -2.28 -4.69 18.49
N THR A 30 -2.85 -4.14 19.56
CA THR A 30 -2.13 -3.54 20.71
C THR A 30 -1.18 -4.50 21.42
N GLY A 31 -1.43 -5.81 21.33
CA GLY A 31 -0.58 -6.87 21.89
C GLY A 31 0.65 -7.23 21.04
N CYS A 32 0.87 -6.59 19.90
CA CYS A 32 2.00 -6.94 19.02
C CYS A 32 3.36 -6.63 19.67
N PRO A 33 4.30 -7.59 19.77
CA PRO A 33 5.63 -7.35 20.35
C PRO A 33 6.48 -6.37 19.53
N TYR A 34 6.24 -6.30 18.21
CA TYR A 34 6.88 -5.37 17.28
C TYR A 34 5.86 -4.35 16.77
N SER A 35 5.31 -3.54 17.70
CA SER A 35 4.27 -2.57 17.39
C SER A 35 4.71 -1.54 16.34
N CYS A 36 4.01 -1.53 15.19
CA CYS A 36 4.18 -0.52 14.14
C CYS A 36 3.78 0.89 14.60
N VAL A 37 2.72 1.01 15.41
CA VAL A 37 2.28 2.28 16.01
C VAL A 37 3.34 2.89 16.92
N LYS A 38 4.01 2.08 17.75
CA LYS A 38 5.13 2.58 18.57
C LYS A 38 6.37 2.93 17.72
N ARG A 39 6.58 2.23 16.60
CA ARG A 39 7.74 2.42 15.73
C ARG A 39 7.63 3.67 14.87
N ALA A 40 6.46 3.91 14.29
CA ALA A 40 6.18 5.02 13.37
C ALA A 40 4.79 5.60 13.68
N PRO A 41 4.64 6.32 14.82
CA PRO A 41 3.36 6.85 15.28
C PRO A 41 2.77 7.93 14.36
N HIS A 42 3.59 8.51 13.48
CA HIS A 42 3.14 9.45 12.45
C HIS A 42 2.46 8.75 11.27
N ALA A 43 2.75 7.47 11.04
CA ALA A 43 2.21 6.69 9.92
C ALA A 43 1.13 5.70 10.34
N PHE A 44 1.16 5.22 11.60
CA PHE A 44 0.22 4.22 12.10
C PHE A 44 -0.48 4.65 13.38
N ALA A 45 -1.75 4.28 13.53
CA ALA A 45 -2.52 4.36 14.77
C ALA A 45 -3.26 3.05 15.03
N PHE A 46 -3.71 2.85 16.26
CA PHE A 46 -4.67 1.77 16.55
C PHE A 46 -6.09 2.24 16.21
N ALA A 47 -6.89 1.34 15.65
CA ALA A 47 -8.31 1.54 15.46
C ALA A 47 -9.02 1.39 16.82
N ASP A 48 -9.90 2.35 17.14
CA ASP A 48 -10.56 2.42 18.46
C ASP A 48 -11.58 1.29 18.69
N ASP A 49 -12.06 0.69 17.62
CA ASP A 49 -13.08 -0.36 17.59
C ASP A 49 -12.50 -1.76 17.83
N ILE A 50 -11.49 -2.16 17.05
CA ILE A 50 -10.95 -3.53 17.05
C ILE A 50 -9.56 -3.61 17.71
N GLY A 51 -8.91 -2.47 17.96
CA GLY A 51 -7.55 -2.42 18.51
C GLY A 51 -6.46 -2.87 17.53
N THR A 52 -6.80 -3.08 16.27
CA THR A 52 -5.89 -3.37 15.14
C THR A 52 -5.13 -2.12 14.72
N ALA A 53 -4.00 -2.27 14.05
CA ALA A 53 -3.28 -1.11 13.52
C ALA A 53 -3.86 -0.69 12.15
N ARG A 54 -3.89 0.62 11.89
CA ARG A 54 -4.25 1.26 10.62
C ARG A 54 -3.17 2.22 10.18
N ALA A 55 -3.03 2.41 8.86
CA ALA A 55 -2.21 3.49 8.31
C ALA A 55 -3.01 4.81 8.37
N ILE A 56 -2.47 5.83 9.03
CA ILE A 56 -3.07 7.18 9.14
C ILE A 56 -2.39 8.20 8.24
N SER A 57 -1.14 7.93 7.83
CA SER A 57 -0.41 8.71 6.86
C SER A 57 0.37 7.77 5.97
N GLN A 58 0.42 8.09 4.69
CA GLN A 58 1.31 7.40 3.76
C GLN A 58 2.73 7.82 4.12
N GLY A 59 3.57 6.85 4.49
CA GLY A 59 4.98 7.10 4.78
C GLY A 59 5.68 7.57 3.51
N ASN A 60 6.70 8.41 3.65
CA ASN A 60 7.54 8.73 2.50
C ASN A 60 8.42 7.52 2.17
N GLY A 61 8.76 7.30 0.89
CA GLY A 61 9.53 6.12 0.45
C GLY A 61 10.87 5.91 1.19
N ASP A 62 11.44 6.97 1.75
CA ASP A 62 12.69 6.97 2.52
C ASP A 62 12.48 7.01 4.05
N ASP A 63 11.25 6.78 4.51
CA ASP A 63 10.88 6.80 5.92
C ASP A 63 11.37 5.53 6.63
N TYR A 64 12.58 5.59 7.18
CA TYR A 64 13.23 4.48 7.84
C TYR A 64 12.38 3.85 8.97
N PRO A 65 11.75 4.61 9.89
CA PRO A 65 10.82 4.06 10.87
C PRO A 65 9.70 3.21 10.26
N VAL A 66 9.09 3.68 9.16
CA VAL A 66 8.05 2.94 8.45
C VAL A 66 8.62 1.66 7.83
N GLN A 67 9.73 1.74 7.10
CA GLN A 67 10.39 0.57 6.50
C GLN A 67 10.69 -0.51 7.55
N LEU A 68 11.14 -0.08 8.72
CA LEU A 68 11.46 -0.96 9.83
C LEU A 68 10.20 -1.57 10.46
N ALA A 69 9.12 -0.81 10.59
CA ALA A 69 7.82 -1.31 11.05
C ALA A 69 7.25 -2.38 10.10
N VAL A 70 7.32 -2.13 8.79
CA VAL A 70 6.89 -3.08 7.75
C VAL A 70 7.72 -4.35 7.81
N GLY A 71 9.06 -4.22 7.84
CA GLY A 71 9.99 -5.36 7.83
C GLY A 71 9.97 -6.22 9.11
N GLN A 72 9.58 -5.67 10.24
CA GLN A 72 9.54 -6.38 11.53
C GLN A 72 8.16 -6.90 11.92
N CYS A 73 7.11 -6.65 11.11
CA CYS A 73 5.78 -7.13 11.41
C CYS A 73 5.72 -8.68 11.42
N PRO A 74 5.44 -9.33 12.57
CA PRO A 74 5.52 -10.78 12.70
C PRO A 74 4.45 -11.52 11.89
N ARG A 75 3.32 -10.87 11.62
CA ARG A 75 2.22 -11.40 10.80
C ARG A 75 2.33 -11.01 9.34
N LYS A 76 3.30 -10.17 8.97
CA LYS A 76 3.45 -9.57 7.63
C LYS A 76 2.15 -8.92 7.14
N CYS A 77 1.42 -8.25 8.03
CA CYS A 77 0.13 -7.66 7.73
C CYS A 77 0.23 -6.22 7.21
N ILE A 78 1.43 -5.73 6.89
CA ILE A 78 1.67 -4.38 6.38
C ILE A 78 2.32 -4.51 4.99
N TYR A 79 1.74 -3.85 3.99
CA TYR A 79 2.09 -4.01 2.58
C TYR A 79 2.39 -2.65 1.95
N TYR A 80 3.41 -2.63 1.08
CA TYR A 80 3.60 -1.53 0.15
C TYR A 80 2.77 -1.76 -1.10
N VAL A 81 1.92 -0.80 -1.41
CA VAL A 81 0.96 -0.85 -2.50
C VAL A 81 0.99 0.44 -3.29
N THR A 82 0.44 0.42 -4.50
CA THR A 82 0.16 1.65 -5.23
C THR A 82 -1.07 2.34 -4.65
N PRO A 83 -1.27 3.65 -4.87
CA PRO A 83 -2.44 4.33 -4.35
C PRO A 83 -3.80 3.77 -4.83
N CYS A 84 -3.87 3.29 -6.07
CA CYS A 84 -5.07 2.62 -6.60
C CYS A 84 -5.31 1.27 -5.94
N GLN A 85 -4.28 0.45 -5.82
CA GLN A 85 -4.36 -0.81 -5.08
C GLN A 85 -4.80 -0.57 -3.63
N ARG A 86 -4.23 0.44 -2.95
CA ARG A 86 -4.59 0.81 -1.57
C ARG A 86 -6.08 1.10 -1.43
N THR A 87 -6.63 1.94 -2.31
CA THR A 87 -8.05 2.32 -2.27
C THR A 87 -8.95 1.08 -2.37
N ILE A 88 -8.66 0.19 -3.32
CA ILE A 88 -9.43 -1.06 -3.51
C ILE A 88 -9.29 -2.00 -2.30
N LEU A 89 -8.07 -2.17 -1.79
CA LEU A 89 -7.82 -3.03 -0.62
C LEU A 89 -8.50 -2.51 0.65
N GLU A 90 -8.52 -1.19 0.85
CA GLU A 90 -9.22 -0.54 1.96
C GLU A 90 -10.74 -0.71 1.84
N GLU A 91 -11.31 -0.58 0.63
CA GLU A 91 -12.74 -0.82 0.38
C GLU A 91 -13.15 -2.27 0.65
N VAL A 92 -12.37 -3.23 0.14
CA VAL A 92 -12.61 -4.66 0.39
C VAL A 92 -12.47 -4.98 1.88
N LEU A 93 -11.44 -4.46 2.54
CA LEU A 93 -11.26 -4.65 3.98
C LEU A 93 -12.44 -4.06 4.77
N ALA A 94 -12.90 -2.86 4.43
CA ALA A 94 -14.04 -2.23 5.08
C ALA A 94 -15.32 -3.05 4.90
N SER A 95 -15.56 -3.60 3.71
CA SER A 95 -16.69 -4.51 3.43
C SER A 95 -16.66 -5.74 4.35
N ILE A 96 -15.51 -6.44 4.42
CA ILE A 96 -15.32 -7.60 5.30
C ILE A 96 -15.59 -7.25 6.77
N LEU A 97 -15.08 -6.11 7.24
CA LEU A 97 -15.27 -5.68 8.64
C LEU A 97 -16.73 -5.32 8.95
N MET A 98 -17.50 -4.87 7.96
CA MET A 98 -18.93 -4.58 8.10
C MET A 98 -19.80 -5.85 8.06
N THR A 99 -19.34 -6.92 7.40
CA THR A 99 -20.04 -8.21 7.33
C THR A 99 -19.16 -9.38 7.82
N PRO A 100 -18.83 -9.47 9.13
CA PRO A 100 -17.82 -10.40 9.64
C PRO A 100 -18.18 -11.90 9.46
N TRP A 101 -19.45 -12.20 9.21
CA TRP A 101 -19.96 -13.56 9.06
C TRP A 101 -19.83 -14.08 7.61
N ASP A 102 -19.55 -13.19 6.66
CA ASP A 102 -19.32 -13.51 5.25
C ASP A 102 -17.82 -13.45 4.95
N LEU A 103 -17.16 -14.61 5.06
CA LEU A 103 -15.72 -14.73 4.85
C LEU A 103 -15.34 -14.84 3.36
N SER A 104 -16.31 -14.74 2.44
CA SER A 104 -16.04 -14.91 1.01
C SER A 104 -15.06 -13.85 0.47
N GLU A 105 -15.14 -12.62 0.99
CA GLU A 105 -14.27 -11.52 0.58
C GLU A 105 -12.87 -11.57 1.22
N ALA A 106 -12.67 -12.29 2.32
CA ALA A 106 -11.35 -12.45 2.94
C ALA A 106 -10.36 -13.16 1.99
N ALA A 107 -10.83 -14.17 1.27
CA ALA A 107 -10.02 -14.85 0.24
C ALA A 107 -9.70 -13.93 -0.94
N VAL A 108 -10.60 -13.01 -1.28
CA VAL A 108 -10.37 -11.99 -2.32
C VAL A 108 -9.28 -11.02 -1.87
N LEU A 109 -9.35 -10.52 -0.64
CA LEU A 109 -8.33 -9.63 -0.08
C LEU A 109 -6.94 -10.29 -0.08
N ASP A 110 -6.85 -11.55 0.35
CA ASP A 110 -5.59 -12.31 0.36
C ASP A 110 -5.02 -12.49 -1.05
N SER A 111 -5.89 -12.78 -2.03
CA SER A 111 -5.52 -12.91 -3.45
C SER A 111 -5.00 -11.59 -4.02
N LEU A 112 -5.72 -10.49 -3.82
CA LEU A 112 -5.34 -9.16 -4.30
C LEU A 112 -4.03 -8.68 -3.68
N THR A 113 -3.86 -8.91 -2.37
CA THR A 113 -2.64 -8.52 -1.67
C THR A 113 -1.43 -9.31 -2.18
N SER A 114 -1.61 -10.61 -2.44
CA SER A 114 -0.57 -11.45 -3.01
C SER A 114 -0.20 -11.01 -4.44
N LYS A 115 -1.20 -10.68 -5.25
CA LYS A 115 -1.03 -10.17 -6.63
C LYS A 115 -0.31 -8.83 -6.64
N ALA A 116 -0.71 -7.87 -5.80
CA ALA A 116 -0.05 -6.58 -5.64
C ALA A 116 1.43 -6.74 -5.28
N MET A 117 1.75 -7.56 -4.27
CA MET A 117 3.14 -7.80 -3.86
C MET A 117 3.98 -8.41 -4.98
N PHE A 118 3.39 -9.25 -5.81
CA PHE A 118 4.08 -9.87 -6.94
C PHE A 118 4.37 -8.86 -8.07
N GLU A 119 3.38 -8.08 -8.49
CA GLU A 119 3.54 -7.14 -9.61
C GLU A 119 4.29 -5.85 -9.22
N ASN A 120 4.15 -5.38 -7.98
CA ASN A 120 4.87 -4.19 -7.51
C ASN A 120 6.38 -4.37 -7.53
N ASN A 121 6.87 -5.59 -7.26
CA ASN A 121 8.29 -5.94 -7.36
C ASN A 121 8.80 -5.97 -8.82
N ARG A 122 7.90 -6.01 -9.79
CA ARG A 122 8.20 -6.07 -11.24
C ARG A 122 8.04 -4.72 -11.93
N TYR A 123 7.41 -3.75 -11.26
CA TYR A 123 7.20 -2.42 -11.81
C TYR A 123 8.53 -1.81 -12.29
N ARG A 124 8.58 -1.48 -13.59
CA ARG A 124 9.69 -0.74 -14.19
C ARG A 124 9.21 0.67 -14.49
N LYS A 125 9.86 1.67 -13.90
CA LYS A 125 9.62 3.07 -14.26
C LYS A 125 9.75 3.22 -15.78
N PRO A 126 8.75 3.81 -16.47
CA PRO A 126 8.90 4.13 -17.88
C PRO A 126 10.17 4.96 -18.06
N LYS A 127 11.00 4.61 -19.05
CA LYS A 127 12.18 5.41 -19.39
C LYS A 127 11.68 6.82 -19.70
N ARG A 128 12.22 7.83 -19.00
CA ARG A 128 11.97 9.23 -19.36
C ARG A 128 12.37 9.41 -20.81
N GLU A 129 11.43 9.74 -21.68
CA GLU A 129 11.77 10.22 -23.02
C GLU A 129 12.62 11.49 -22.85
N ALA A 130 13.81 11.50 -23.44
CA ALA A 130 14.61 12.70 -23.49
C ALA A 130 13.82 13.74 -24.26
N LYS A 131 13.46 14.85 -23.62
CA LYS A 131 12.93 16.03 -24.32
C LYS A 131 14.05 16.51 -25.25
N SER A 132 13.97 16.24 -26.56
CA SER A 132 14.83 16.95 -27.50
C SER A 132 14.36 18.40 -27.52
N SER A 133 15.22 19.31 -27.05
CA SER A 133 15.01 20.74 -27.30
C SER A 133 15.22 20.94 -28.80
N SER A 134 14.20 21.44 -29.49
CA SER A 134 14.26 21.84 -30.89
C SER A 134 14.69 23.31 -31.06
N ASP A 135 15.19 23.95 -29.99
CA ASP A 135 15.60 25.34 -30.06
C ASP A 135 16.94 25.44 -30.81
N TYR A 136 16.85 25.84 -32.07
CA TYR A 136 17.99 26.25 -32.87
C TYR A 136 18.66 27.44 -32.19
N VAL A 137 19.89 27.26 -31.72
CA VAL A 137 20.74 28.35 -31.25
C VAL A 137 21.33 29.02 -32.48
N ASP A 138 20.81 30.20 -32.82
CA ASP A 138 21.37 31.08 -33.85
C ASP A 138 22.60 31.80 -33.29
N TRP A 139 23.78 31.53 -33.84
CA TRP A 139 25.06 32.08 -33.38
C TRP A 139 25.54 33.22 -34.30
N MET A 140 24.89 34.39 -34.22
CA MET A 140 25.43 35.62 -34.81
C MET A 140 26.73 36.08 -34.15
#